data_AF-T1G5W1-F1
#
_entry.id   AF-T1G5W1-F1
#
_cell.length_a   1.000
_cell.length_b   1.000
_cell.length_c   1.000
_cell.angle_alpha   90.00
_cell.angle_beta   90.00
_cell.angle_gamma   90.00
#
_symmetry.space_group_name_H-M   'P 1'
#
loop_
_entity.id
_entity.type
_entity.pdbx_description
1 polymer ?
#
loop_
_entity_poly.entity_id
_entity_poly.type
_entity_poly.pdbx_seq_one_letter_code
_entity_poly.pdbx_strand_id
1 'polypeptide(L)'
;EYNHVDPDDGLLIVANGSKQVRLFSCQSIDRLYPNKLGTKGRTVSYDYDDDGSGNDDDGGGRVMVIIVILLYIPAFWWHQITSTETTISINIFWGDAGLNNYSLKVMREPTWCCFRYWLLNIIEQNRSQISFPRILNRLSESLPNFLMTQWHEKLTSSQTNELVEVVVGHLSNDNDACDDDDDCDVRRTVGNAPVLKIRGLLWRK
;
A
#
# COMPACT_ATOMS: atom_id res chain seq x y z
N GLU A 1 -5.31 -17.33 3.78
CA GLU A 1 -4.53 -16.23 3.16
C GLU A 1 -3.76 -15.52 4.24
N TYR A 2 -2.58 -14.98 3.95
CA TYR A 2 -1.82 -14.20 4.93
C TYR A 2 -2.58 -12.91 5.27
N ASN A 3 -2.36 -12.37 6.48
CA ASN A 3 -2.93 -11.08 6.84
C ASN A 3 -2.27 -9.99 5.99
N HIS A 4 -3.07 -9.22 5.27
CA HIS A 4 -2.54 -8.20 4.37
C HIS A 4 -3.51 -7.03 4.22
N VAL A 5 -3.04 -6.01 3.52
CA VAL A 5 -3.81 -4.81 3.21
C VAL A 5 -3.75 -4.51 1.71
N ASP A 6 -4.92 -4.24 1.15
CA ASP A 6 -5.10 -3.80 -0.24
C ASP A 6 -5.19 -2.28 -0.33
N PRO A 7 -4.62 -1.67 -1.38
CA PRO A 7 -4.71 -0.23 -1.59
C PRO A 7 -6.01 0.19 -2.30
N ASP A 8 -6.98 -0.71 -2.46
CA ASP A 8 -8.25 -0.52 -3.17
C ASP A 8 -9.41 -0.98 -2.27
N ASP A 9 -10.62 -0.46 -2.49
CA ASP A 9 -11.81 -0.98 -1.84
C ASP A 9 -12.16 -2.36 -2.41
N GLY A 10 -12.65 -3.25 -1.55
CA GLY A 10 -12.96 -4.64 -1.89
C GLY A 10 -14.41 -5.04 -1.55
N LEU A 11 -14.97 -5.94 -2.36
CA LEU A 11 -16.19 -6.69 -2.05
C LEU A 11 -15.91 -8.18 -2.21
N LEU A 12 -15.89 -8.90 -1.09
CA LEU A 12 -15.82 -10.35 -1.05
C LEU A 12 -17.25 -10.93 -1.10
N ILE A 13 -17.51 -11.78 -2.07
CA ILE A 13 -18.78 -12.50 -2.25
C ILE A 13 -18.48 -13.99 -2.16
N VAL A 14 -19.14 -14.72 -1.25
CA VAL A 14 -19.03 -16.18 -1.16
C VAL A 14 -20.22 -16.80 -1.87
N ALA A 15 -19.95 -17.40 -3.03
CA ALA A 15 -20.97 -18.03 -3.87
C ALA A 15 -21.32 -19.45 -3.40
N ASN A 16 -20.34 -20.18 -2.86
CA ASN A 16 -20.52 -21.52 -2.28
C ASN A 16 -19.45 -21.77 -1.21
N GLY A 17 -19.81 -22.48 -0.13
CA GLY A 17 -18.92 -22.76 1.00
C GLY A 17 -18.92 -21.66 2.06
N SER A 18 -17.87 -21.61 2.86
CA SER A 18 -17.76 -20.68 3.99
C SER A 18 -16.32 -20.17 4.17
N LYS A 19 -16.22 -18.88 4.51
CA LYS A 19 -14.98 -18.20 4.84
C LYS A 19 -15.11 -17.50 6.17
N GLN A 20 -14.09 -17.66 7.00
CA GLN A 20 -13.86 -16.85 8.18
C GLN A 20 -12.96 -15.67 7.78
N VAL A 21 -13.38 -14.45 8.12
CA VAL A 21 -12.58 -13.24 7.89
C VAL A 21 -12.25 -12.62 9.23
N ARG A 22 -10.98 -12.28 9.44
CA ARG A 22 -10.52 -11.38 10.49
C ARG A 22 -10.25 -10.02 9.87
N LEU A 23 -10.84 -8.96 10.43
CA LEU A 23 -10.61 -7.58 10.01
C LEU A 23 -9.94 -6.77 11.12
N PHE A 24 -8.98 -5.93 10.75
CA PHE A 24 -8.34 -4.98 11.65
C PHE A 24 -8.35 -3.57 11.03
N SER A 25 -8.50 -2.57 11.88
CA SER A 25 -8.44 -1.16 11.47
C SER A 25 -7.08 -0.82 10.86
N CYS A 26 -7.06 0.03 9.84
CA CYS A 26 -5.84 0.62 9.27
C CYS A 26 -4.93 1.28 10.33
N GLN A 27 -5.50 1.82 11.40
CA GLN A 27 -4.75 2.42 12.52
C GLN A 27 -3.96 1.40 13.35
N SER A 28 -4.17 0.09 13.13
CA SER A 28 -3.49 -0.98 13.86
C SER A 28 -2.13 -1.35 13.25
N ILE A 29 -1.67 -0.65 12.20
CA ILE A 29 -0.47 -1.01 11.44
C ILE A 29 0.77 -1.24 12.33
N ASP A 30 1.00 -0.41 13.34
CA ASP A 30 2.16 -0.55 14.24
C ASP A 30 2.12 -1.81 15.12
N ARG A 31 0.95 -2.44 15.24
CA ARG A 31 0.71 -3.65 16.04
C ARG A 31 0.56 -4.91 15.20
N LEU A 32 0.41 -4.74 13.89
CA LEU A 32 0.32 -5.84 12.93
C LEU A 32 1.67 -6.17 12.29
N TYR A 33 2.73 -5.47 12.70
CA TYR A 33 4.13 -5.74 12.33
C TYR A 33 4.32 -5.97 10.82
N PRO A 34 3.90 -5.05 9.94
CA PRO A 34 3.95 -5.23 8.50
C PRO A 34 5.35 -5.68 8.02
N ASN A 35 5.38 -6.44 6.93
CA ASN A 35 6.63 -6.80 6.27
C ASN A 35 7.49 -5.56 6.00
N LYS A 36 8.81 -5.72 6.03
CA LYS A 36 9.74 -4.60 5.82
C LYS A 36 9.44 -3.89 4.50
N LEU A 37 9.58 -2.56 4.51
CA LEU A 37 9.45 -1.75 3.30
C LEU A 37 10.37 -2.29 2.19
N GLY A 38 9.91 -2.21 0.95
CA GLY A 38 10.58 -2.75 -0.22
C GLY A 38 10.17 -4.19 -0.55
N THR A 39 9.27 -4.79 0.25
CA THR A 39 8.71 -6.09 -0.09
C THR A 39 7.93 -6.01 -1.39
N LYS A 40 8.23 -6.95 -2.29
CA LYS A 40 7.65 -7.09 -3.63
C LYS A 40 6.15 -7.39 -3.55
N GLY A 41 5.35 -6.73 -4.39
CA GLY A 41 3.90 -6.89 -4.48
C GLY A 41 3.16 -5.55 -4.44
N ARG A 42 1.87 -5.59 -4.77
CA ARG A 42 0.95 -4.45 -4.60
C ARG A 42 0.43 -4.33 -3.17
N THR A 43 0.26 -5.46 -2.50
CA THR A 43 -0.25 -5.52 -1.13
C THR A 43 0.91 -5.46 -0.14
N VAL A 44 0.62 -4.93 1.05
CA VAL A 44 1.51 -5.04 2.21
C VAL A 44 0.98 -6.18 3.05
N SER A 45 1.84 -7.13 3.40
CA SER A 45 1.45 -8.36 4.11
C SER A 45 2.22 -8.45 5.42
N TYR A 46 1.77 -9.33 6.29
CA TYR A 46 2.48 -9.72 7.50
C TYR A 46 2.75 -11.23 7.48
N ASP A 47 4.01 -11.61 7.78
CA ASP A 47 4.54 -12.97 7.62
C ASP A 47 4.34 -13.86 8.86
N TYR A 48 3.72 -13.38 9.93
CA TYR A 48 3.50 -14.24 11.10
C TYR A 48 2.21 -15.03 10.93
N ASP A 49 2.37 -16.34 10.79
CA ASP A 49 1.31 -17.32 11.02
C ASP A 49 0.98 -17.29 12.51
N ASP A 50 0.03 -16.41 12.89
CA ASP A 50 -0.65 -16.55 14.17
C ASP A 50 -1.56 -17.80 14.07
N ASP A 51 -0.96 -18.97 14.31
CA ASP A 51 -1.57 -20.30 14.32
C ASP A 51 -2.62 -20.49 15.45
N GLY A 52 -3.26 -19.39 15.89
CA GLY A 52 -4.43 -19.42 16.77
C GLY A 52 -4.12 -19.61 18.25
N SER A 53 -2.91 -19.26 18.71
CA SER A 53 -2.54 -19.35 20.13
C SER A 53 -2.39 -18.00 20.84
N GLY A 54 -2.43 -16.88 20.12
CA GLY A 54 -2.27 -15.54 20.71
C GLY A 54 -3.58 -14.98 21.27
N ASN A 55 -3.56 -14.57 22.53
CA ASN A 55 -4.63 -13.82 23.18
C ASN A 55 -5.16 -12.71 22.24
N ASP A 56 -6.49 -12.69 22.00
CA ASP A 56 -7.20 -11.59 21.32
C ASP A 56 -6.98 -10.21 22.00
N ASP A 57 -6.29 -10.18 23.14
CA ASP A 57 -6.06 -9.01 24.00
C ASP A 57 -4.69 -8.33 23.80
N ASP A 58 -3.68 -8.99 23.20
CA ASP A 58 -2.30 -8.44 23.19
C ASP A 58 -2.02 -7.39 22.11
N GLY A 59 -3.01 -7.08 21.25
CA GLY A 59 -2.83 -6.15 20.13
C GLY A 59 -3.80 -4.96 20.07
N GLY A 60 -4.77 -4.85 20.98
CA GLY A 60 -5.70 -3.72 21.10
C GLY A 60 -6.42 -3.25 19.82
N GLY A 61 -6.49 -4.09 18.78
CA GLY A 61 -7.33 -3.91 17.60
C GLY A 61 -8.59 -4.73 17.79
N ARG A 62 -9.77 -4.18 17.51
CA ARG A 62 -11.00 -4.96 17.49
C ARG A 62 -10.93 -5.95 16.33
N VAL A 63 -10.63 -7.20 16.61
CA VAL A 63 -10.72 -8.28 15.62
C VAL A 63 -12.19 -8.61 15.41
N MET A 64 -12.68 -8.39 14.20
CA MET A 64 -14.01 -8.86 13.84
C MET A 64 -13.88 -10.18 13.10
N VAL A 65 -14.32 -11.27 13.73
CA VAL A 65 -14.41 -12.60 13.13
C VAL A 65 -15.81 -12.81 12.58
N ILE A 66 -15.94 -12.99 11.28
CA ILE A 66 -17.25 -13.13 10.61
C ILE A 66 -17.26 -14.26 9.58
N ILE A 67 -18.39 -14.97 9.52
CA ILE A 67 -18.75 -15.86 8.42
C ILE A 67 -19.62 -15.05 7.47
N VAL A 68 -19.21 -14.93 6.21
CA VAL A 68 -19.79 -13.95 5.29
C VAL A 68 -20.32 -14.58 4.01
N ILE A 69 -21.47 -14.09 3.55
CA ILE A 69 -21.95 -14.26 2.18
C ILE A 69 -21.46 -13.08 1.32
N LEU A 70 -21.45 -11.90 1.93
CA LEU A 70 -21.05 -10.64 1.32
C LEU A 70 -20.31 -9.79 2.35
N LEU A 71 -19.13 -9.29 2.01
CA LEU A 71 -18.32 -8.45 2.89
C LEU A 71 -17.67 -7.32 2.10
N TYR A 72 -18.00 -6.08 2.48
CA TYR A 72 -17.25 -4.91 2.05
C TYR A 72 -15.99 -4.76 2.90
N ILE A 73 -14.84 -4.60 2.24
CA ILE A 73 -13.53 -4.38 2.86
C ILE A 73 -13.07 -3.00 2.41
N PRO A 74 -13.07 -1.98 3.29
CA PRO A 74 -12.61 -0.67 2.88
C PRO A 74 -11.12 -0.68 2.53
N ALA A 75 -10.72 0.17 1.59
CA ALA A 75 -9.31 0.35 1.24
C ALA A 75 -8.45 0.54 2.50
N PHE A 76 -7.28 -0.08 2.49
CA PHE A 76 -6.31 -0.07 3.57
C PHE A 76 -6.73 -0.75 4.88
N TRP A 77 -7.83 -1.51 4.91
CA TRP A 77 -8.14 -2.37 6.04
C TRP A 77 -7.36 -3.68 5.95
N TRP A 78 -6.75 -4.02 7.08
CA TRP A 78 -6.05 -5.28 7.22
C TRP A 78 -7.06 -6.41 7.31
N HIS A 79 -6.81 -7.47 6.58
CA HIS A 79 -7.69 -8.61 6.56
C HIS A 79 -6.97 -9.92 6.35
N GLN A 80 -7.47 -10.95 7.03
CA GLN A 80 -7.06 -12.33 6.87
C GLN A 80 -8.30 -13.17 6.55
N ILE A 81 -8.24 -13.90 5.44
CA ILE A 81 -9.36 -14.72 4.97
C ILE A 81 -8.93 -16.19 5.01
N THR A 82 -9.72 -17.00 5.71
CA THR A 82 -9.51 -18.45 5.86
C THR A 82 -10.75 -19.19 5.38
N SER A 83 -10.60 -20.07 4.40
CA SER A 83 -11.67 -20.97 3.98
C SER A 83 -11.76 -22.14 4.97
N THR A 84 -12.94 -22.36 5.55
CA THR A 84 -13.20 -23.48 6.47
C THR A 84 -13.57 -24.76 5.72
N GLU A 85 -13.94 -24.64 4.45
CA GLU A 85 -14.28 -25.73 3.56
C GLU A 85 -14.00 -25.36 2.08
N THR A 86 -14.23 -26.29 1.16
CA THR A 86 -14.15 -26.01 -0.28
C THR A 86 -15.11 -24.89 -0.67
N THR A 87 -14.55 -23.74 -1.06
CA THR A 87 -15.30 -22.49 -1.23
C THR A 87 -15.06 -21.88 -2.61
N ILE A 88 -16.13 -21.36 -3.22
CA ILE A 88 -16.07 -20.49 -4.41
C ILE A 88 -16.41 -19.07 -3.95
N SER A 89 -15.53 -18.12 -4.23
CA SER A 89 -15.74 -16.70 -3.91
C SER A 89 -15.32 -15.79 -5.07
N ILE A 90 -15.90 -14.59 -5.10
CA ILE A 90 -15.61 -13.53 -6.06
C ILE A 90 -15.12 -12.32 -5.25
N ASN A 91 -13.99 -11.74 -5.67
CA ASN A 91 -13.50 -10.47 -5.14
C ASN A 91 -13.65 -9.41 -6.24
N ILE A 92 -14.24 -8.28 -5.88
CA ILE A 92 -14.34 -7.11 -6.75
C ILE A 92 -13.54 -5.99 -6.09
N PHE A 93 -12.66 -5.33 -6.84
CA PHE A 93 -11.87 -4.21 -6.35
C PHE A 93 -12.14 -2.95 -7.16
N TRP A 94 -12.19 -1.80 -6.48
CA TRP A 94 -12.40 -0.50 -7.13
C TRP A 94 -11.78 0.65 -6.34
N GLY A 95 -11.68 1.82 -6.99
CA GLY A 95 -11.43 3.10 -6.33
C GLY A 95 -12.67 3.99 -6.39
N ASP A 96 -12.63 5.14 -5.74
CA ASP A 96 -13.76 6.08 -5.73
C ASP A 96 -13.84 6.82 -7.08
N ALA A 97 -15.04 6.88 -7.65
CA ALA A 97 -15.26 7.68 -8.85
C ALA A 97 -15.15 9.17 -8.51
N GLY A 98 -14.42 9.93 -9.33
CA GLY A 98 -14.25 11.36 -9.16
C GLY A 98 -12.95 11.87 -9.78
N LEU A 99 -12.68 13.16 -9.58
CA LEU A 99 -11.40 13.74 -9.98
C LEU A 99 -10.30 13.54 -8.92
N ASN A 100 -10.69 13.38 -7.65
CA ASN A 100 -9.79 13.40 -6.48
C ASN A 100 -10.41 12.76 -5.21
N ASN A 101 -11.55 12.07 -5.34
CA ASN A 101 -12.29 11.57 -4.18
C ASN A 101 -11.51 10.49 -3.43
N TYR A 102 -10.92 9.56 -4.18
CA TYR A 102 -10.14 8.47 -3.62
C TYR A 102 -8.88 8.99 -2.92
N SER A 103 -8.18 9.92 -3.57
CA SER A 103 -7.00 10.58 -3.03
C SER A 103 -7.32 11.30 -1.71
N LEU A 104 -8.45 12.02 -1.63
CA LEU A 104 -8.90 12.66 -0.38
C LEU A 104 -9.22 11.65 0.72
N LYS A 105 -9.80 10.51 0.36
CA LYS A 105 -10.13 9.43 1.29
C LYS A 105 -8.87 8.81 1.90
N VAL A 106 -7.87 8.50 1.08
CA VAL A 106 -6.67 7.77 1.54
C VAL A 106 -5.62 8.68 2.15
N MET A 107 -5.60 9.97 1.79
CA MET A 107 -4.70 11.00 2.35
C MET A 107 -5.22 11.63 3.66
N ARG A 108 -6.17 10.99 4.34
CA ARG A 108 -6.75 11.47 5.60
C ARG A 108 -6.89 10.35 6.61
N GLU A 109 -6.97 10.73 7.88
CA GLU A 109 -7.32 9.78 8.93
C GLU A 109 -8.72 9.19 8.68
N PRO A 110 -8.93 7.89 8.98
CA PRO A 110 -7.98 6.97 9.64
C PRO A 110 -6.99 6.27 8.69
N THR A 111 -7.17 6.40 7.37
CA THR A 111 -6.49 5.61 6.33
C THR A 111 -5.03 6.02 6.09
N TRP A 112 -4.71 7.27 6.40
CA TRP A 112 -3.43 7.90 6.08
C TRP A 112 -2.21 7.07 6.49
N CYS A 113 -2.21 6.52 7.71
CA CYS A 113 -1.10 5.72 8.23
C CYS A 113 -0.73 4.54 7.31
N CYS A 114 -1.72 3.76 6.87
CA CYS A 114 -1.53 2.62 5.98
C CYS A 114 -1.19 3.06 4.54
N PHE A 115 -1.85 4.10 4.03
CA PHE A 115 -1.54 4.63 2.70
C PHE A 115 -0.09 5.15 2.63
N ARG A 116 0.36 5.89 3.66
CA ARG A 116 1.74 6.34 3.80
C ARG A 116 2.70 5.16 3.79
N TYR A 117 2.43 4.12 4.59
CA TYR A 117 3.27 2.93 4.63
C TYR A 117 3.35 2.24 3.26
N TRP A 118 2.20 2.05 2.61
CA TRP A 118 2.11 1.45 1.27
C TRP A 118 2.90 2.25 0.23
N LEU A 119 2.80 3.58 0.25
CA LEU A 119 3.57 4.44 -0.65
C LEU A 119 5.07 4.29 -0.41
N LEU A 120 5.51 4.33 0.85
CA LEU A 120 6.92 4.17 1.20
C LEU A 120 7.44 2.77 0.81
N ASN A 121 6.61 1.73 0.92
CA ASN A 121 6.96 0.39 0.46
C ASN A 121 7.27 0.40 -1.05
N ILE A 122 6.49 1.13 -1.85
CA ILE A 122 6.73 1.27 -3.29
C ILE A 122 7.98 2.09 -3.60
N ILE A 123 8.25 3.15 -2.82
CA ILE A 123 9.52 3.88 -2.92
C ILE A 123 10.69 2.92 -2.72
N GLU A 124 10.68 2.13 -1.64
CA GLU A 124 11.72 1.15 -1.34
C GLU A 124 11.85 0.05 -2.39
N GLN A 125 10.74 -0.43 -2.96
CA GLN A 125 10.77 -1.39 -4.06
C GLN A 125 11.54 -0.88 -5.28
N ASN A 126 11.63 0.44 -5.46
CA ASN A 126 12.35 1.07 -6.55
C ASN A 126 13.77 1.52 -6.17
N ARG A 127 14.17 1.46 -4.89
CA ARG A 127 15.46 1.99 -4.41
C ARG A 127 16.66 1.43 -5.16
N SER A 128 16.65 0.13 -5.46
CA SER A 128 17.77 -0.55 -6.15
C SER A 128 17.81 -0.33 -7.67
N GLN A 129 16.91 0.48 -8.24
CA GLN A 129 16.76 0.63 -9.68
C GLN A 129 17.64 1.77 -10.19
N ILE A 130 18.26 1.59 -11.36
CA ILE A 130 19.09 2.63 -12.02
C ILE A 130 18.31 3.94 -12.24
N SER A 131 16.99 3.85 -12.42
CA SER A 131 16.12 5.03 -12.59
C SER A 131 15.80 5.77 -11.28
N PHE A 132 16.12 5.21 -10.11
CA PHE A 132 15.68 5.74 -8.82
C PHE A 132 16.17 7.17 -8.55
N PRO A 133 17.46 7.53 -8.76
CA PRO A 133 17.90 8.91 -8.58
C PRO A 133 17.12 9.91 -9.45
N ARG A 134 16.78 9.51 -10.68
CA ARG A 134 15.96 10.33 -11.58
C ARG A 134 14.53 10.50 -11.07
N ILE A 135 13.96 9.46 -10.45
CA ILE A 135 12.65 9.52 -9.79
C ILE A 135 12.70 10.52 -8.63
N LEU A 136 13.73 10.45 -7.78
CA LEU A 136 13.90 11.37 -6.65
C LEU A 136 13.97 12.83 -7.11
N ASN A 137 14.75 13.11 -8.16
CA ASN A 137 14.88 14.45 -8.72
C ASN A 137 13.59 14.99 -9.37
N ARG A 138 12.58 14.14 -9.61
CA ARG A 138 11.31 14.51 -10.25
C ARG A 138 10.10 13.96 -9.50
N LEU A 139 10.17 13.82 -8.17
CA LEU A 139 9.09 13.23 -7.36
C LEU A 139 7.74 13.95 -7.55
N SER A 140 7.76 15.29 -7.66
CA SER A 140 6.56 16.10 -7.88
C SER A 140 5.84 15.80 -9.20
N GLU A 141 6.52 15.18 -10.17
CA GLU A 141 5.93 14.71 -11.42
C GLU A 141 5.68 13.20 -11.41
N SER A 142 6.60 12.42 -10.84
CA SER A 142 6.52 10.96 -10.80
C SER A 142 5.38 10.45 -9.91
N LEU A 143 5.15 11.07 -8.75
CA LEU A 143 4.10 10.66 -7.82
C LEU A 143 2.68 10.87 -8.39
N PRO A 144 2.30 12.05 -8.91
CA PRO A 144 0.99 12.23 -9.53
C PRO A 144 0.77 11.29 -10.73
N ASN A 145 1.79 11.09 -11.58
CA ASN A 145 1.67 10.18 -12.73
C ASN A 145 1.48 8.72 -12.29
N PHE A 146 2.15 8.31 -11.21
CA PHE A 146 1.97 6.99 -10.62
C PHE A 146 0.54 6.79 -10.10
N LEU A 147 0.04 7.73 -9.28
CA LEU A 147 -1.29 7.64 -8.69
C LEU A 147 -2.43 7.81 -9.71
N MET A 148 -2.22 8.62 -10.75
CA MET A 148 -3.10 8.68 -11.93
C MET A 148 -3.20 7.32 -12.63
N THR A 149 -2.11 6.55 -12.68
CA THR A 149 -2.13 5.21 -13.27
C THR A 149 -2.84 4.19 -12.38
N GLN A 150 -2.84 4.39 -11.06
CA GLN A 150 -3.50 3.48 -10.13
C GLN A 150 -5.01 3.71 -10.07
N TRP A 151 -5.43 4.96 -9.98
CA TRP A 151 -6.82 5.31 -9.63
C TRP A 151 -7.47 6.30 -10.59
N HIS A 152 -6.78 6.71 -11.66
CA HIS A 152 -7.29 7.68 -12.64
C HIS A 152 -7.71 9.03 -12.03
N GLU A 153 -7.07 9.42 -10.93
CA GLU A 153 -7.32 10.67 -10.24
C GLU A 153 -6.16 11.66 -10.35
N LYS A 154 -6.50 12.96 -10.35
CA LYS A 154 -5.53 14.04 -10.43
C LYS A 154 -5.30 14.65 -9.05
N LEU A 155 -4.09 14.50 -8.52
CA LEU A 155 -3.70 15.18 -7.28
C LEU A 155 -3.67 16.70 -7.44
N THR A 156 -4.00 17.39 -6.36
CA THR A 156 -3.73 18.82 -6.21
C THR A 156 -2.25 19.05 -5.93
N SER A 157 -1.77 20.29 -6.13
CA SER A 157 -0.39 20.66 -5.78
C SER A 157 -0.10 20.48 -4.29
N SER A 158 -1.09 20.76 -3.42
CA SER A 158 -0.95 20.57 -1.97
C SER A 158 -0.74 19.11 -1.61
N GLN A 159 -1.57 18.21 -2.15
CA GLN A 159 -1.41 16.76 -1.94
C GLN A 159 -0.08 16.26 -2.49
N THR A 160 0.32 16.75 -3.67
CA THR A 160 1.61 16.37 -4.26
C THR A 160 2.78 16.77 -3.36
N ASN A 161 2.77 17.99 -2.82
CA ASN A 161 3.82 18.47 -1.92
C ASN A 161 3.87 17.64 -0.63
N GLU A 162 2.71 17.33 -0.04
CA GLU A 162 2.61 16.48 1.15
C GLU A 162 3.22 15.09 0.93
N LEU A 163 2.94 14.46 -0.22
CA LEU A 163 3.55 13.16 -0.55
C LEU A 163 5.05 13.28 -0.79
N VAL A 164 5.52 14.36 -1.43
CA VAL A 164 6.96 14.60 -1.61
C VAL A 164 7.65 14.74 -0.26
N GLU A 165 7.08 15.52 0.67
CA GLU A 165 7.60 15.70 2.03
C GLU A 165 7.68 14.37 2.79
N VAL A 166 6.65 13.53 2.68
CA VAL A 166 6.65 12.18 3.26
C VAL A 166 7.81 11.34 2.75
N VAL A 167 8.04 11.32 1.42
CA VAL A 167 9.10 10.53 0.80
C VAL A 167 10.48 11.08 1.14
N VAL A 168 10.67 12.39 1.04
CA VAL A 168 11.95 13.05 1.38
C VAL A 168 12.27 12.85 2.86
N GLY A 169 11.29 13.01 3.75
CA GLY A 169 11.48 12.79 5.19
C GLY A 169 11.86 11.34 5.51
N HIS A 170 11.24 10.35 4.85
CA HIS A 170 11.62 8.94 4.99
C HIS A 170 13.08 8.69 4.56
N LEU A 171 13.46 9.15 3.37
CA LEU A 171 14.81 8.94 2.83
C LEU A 171 15.90 9.70 3.61
N SER A 172 15.56 10.86 4.19
CA SER A 172 16.50 11.65 4.99
C SER A 172 16.79 10.99 6.33
N ASN A 173 15.81 10.31 6.93
CA ASN A 173 15.99 9.59 8.20
C ASN A 173 16.82 8.30 8.04
N ASP A 174 16.87 7.74 6.83
CA ASP A 174 17.71 6.57 6.53
C ASP A 174 19.19 6.95 6.31
N ASN A 175 19.48 8.20 5.93
CA ASN A 175 20.81 8.67 5.52
C ASN A 175 21.67 9.17 6.70
N ASP A 176 21.80 8.36 7.76
CA ASP A 176 22.89 8.50 8.74
C ASP A 176 24.19 7.81 8.27
N ALA A 177 24.24 7.34 7.02
CA ALA A 177 25.44 6.83 6.38
C ALA A 177 25.33 7.01 4.86
N CYS A 178 26.12 7.93 4.31
CA CYS A 178 26.88 7.88 3.05
C CYS A 178 27.16 9.32 2.59
N ASP A 179 28.24 9.89 3.13
CA ASP A 179 29.00 10.93 2.45
C ASP A 179 29.58 10.28 1.18
N ASP A 180 29.01 10.57 0.02
CA ASP A 180 29.73 10.46 -1.24
C ASP A 180 29.23 11.59 -2.15
N ASP A 181 30.07 12.64 -2.20
CA ASP A 181 30.12 13.64 -3.25
C ASP A 181 30.33 12.92 -4.59
N ASP A 182 29.24 12.53 -5.26
CA ASP A 182 29.31 12.15 -6.67
C ASP A 182 28.42 13.09 -7.49
N ASP A 183 29.14 13.90 -8.27
CA ASP A 183 28.70 14.97 -9.16
C ASP A 183 27.76 14.42 -10.26
N CYS A 184 26.49 14.22 -9.90
CA CYS A 184 25.47 13.83 -10.86
C CYS A 184 24.96 15.07 -11.61
N ASP A 185 25.63 15.38 -12.72
CA ASP A 185 25.24 16.37 -13.74
C ASP A 185 23.77 16.17 -14.15
N VAL A 186 22.84 16.86 -13.46
CA VAL A 186 21.40 16.86 -13.74
C VAL A 186 21.14 17.72 -14.96
N ARG A 187 21.58 17.25 -16.13
CA ARG A 187 21.04 17.75 -17.39
C ARG A 187 19.54 17.48 -17.38
N ARG A 188 18.74 18.55 -17.38
CA ARG A 188 17.28 18.51 -17.56
C ARG A 188 16.97 17.76 -18.86
N THR A 189 16.82 16.44 -18.79
CA THR A 189 16.37 15.65 -19.93
C THR A 189 14.92 16.05 -20.19
N VAL A 190 14.70 16.79 -21.27
CA VAL A 190 13.37 17.11 -21.81
C VAL A 190 12.72 15.77 -22.21
N GLY A 191 11.88 15.24 -21.34
CA GLY A 191 11.25 13.93 -21.52
C GLY A 191 10.28 13.59 -20.40
N ASN A 192 9.45 12.57 -20.63
CA ASN A 192 8.44 12.11 -19.67
C ASN A 192 9.05 11.88 -18.28
N ALA A 193 8.25 12.13 -17.23
CA ALA A 193 8.66 11.85 -15.87
C ALA A 193 9.04 10.36 -15.72
N PRO A 194 10.12 10.06 -14.98
CA PRO A 194 10.50 8.67 -14.75
C PRO A 194 9.40 7.94 -13.97
N VAL A 195 9.16 6.69 -14.37
CA VAL A 195 7.99 5.93 -13.92
C VAL A 195 8.30 5.22 -12.61
N LEU A 196 7.58 5.57 -11.54
CA LEU A 196 7.49 4.76 -10.33
C LEU A 196 6.61 3.54 -10.60
N LYS A 197 7.04 2.36 -10.16
CA LYS A 197 6.34 1.09 -10.46
C LYS A 197 6.20 0.24 -9.22
N ILE A 198 5.04 -0.38 -9.05
CA ILE A 198 4.89 -1.53 -8.15
C ILE A 198 5.69 -2.69 -8.74
N ARG A 199 6.61 -3.25 -7.97
CA ARG A 199 7.51 -4.34 -8.36
C ARG A 199 7.04 -5.66 -7.77
N GLY A 200 7.36 -6.76 -8.43
CA GLY A 200 7.01 -8.09 -7.93
C GLY A 200 5.54 -8.48 -8.09
N LEU A 201 4.77 -7.67 -8.83
CA LEU A 201 3.60 -8.15 -9.56
C LEU A 201 4.10 -9.10 -10.66
N LEU A 202 4.49 -10.32 -10.30
CA LEU A 202 4.71 -11.36 -11.30
C LEU A 202 3.33 -11.73 -11.87
N TRP A 203 2.99 -11.09 -12.99
CA TRP A 203 2.39 -11.83 -14.10
C TRP A 203 3.26 -13.07 -14.28
N ARG A 204 2.65 -14.26 -14.19
CA ARG A 204 3.32 -15.56 -14.36
C ARG A 204 4.33 -15.44 -15.50
N LYS A 205 5.61 -15.70 -15.23
CA LYS A 205 6.58 -15.94 -16.30
C LYS A 205 6.23 -17.25 -16.99
#